data_AF-A0A290ZEP6-F1
#
_entry.id   AF-A0A290ZEP6-F1
#
_cell.length_a   1.000
_cell.length_b   1.000
_cell.length_c   1.000
_cell.angle_alpha   90.00
_cell.angle_beta   90.00
_cell.angle_gamma   90.00
#
_symmetry.space_group_name_H-M   'P 1'
#
loop_
_entity.id
_entity.type
_entity.pdbx_description
1 polymer ?
#
loop_
_entity_poly.entity_id
_entity_poly.type
_entity_poly.pdbx_seq_one_letter_code
_entity_poly.pdbx_strand_id
1 'polypeptide(L)'
;MAHPPARQTPTRQTPTPALRRPRRRRLTNPPAERNPLVNTPNLTALIGPPGAGKTTLRTAYPDALVVSLDDNRRALSWCGCANNQDDRLRAFAVQLAHTIAHHALAHGRDVLWDATNAHPADRAALLLLAAEVGATTTARLVLPPLETVLHRNRQRSNEQCACGHSPRVPDQVVRAMHTTITHDLPALPREGWTRIKLPPTTTSSTTA
;
A
#
# COMPACT_ATOMS: atom_id res chain seq x y z
N MET A 1 39.87 83.70 -11.84
CA MET A 1 39.81 83.62 -13.32
C MET A 1 39.91 82.15 -13.72
N ALA A 2 39.02 81.72 -14.62
CA ALA A 2 38.63 80.33 -14.82
C ALA A 2 39.75 79.41 -15.34
N HIS A 3 39.86 78.21 -14.76
CA HIS A 3 40.56 77.07 -15.34
C HIS A 3 39.56 76.09 -15.96
N PRO A 4 39.80 75.58 -17.17
CA PRO A 4 38.86 74.72 -17.90
C PRO A 4 38.83 73.30 -17.32
N PRO A 5 37.70 72.57 -17.46
CA PRO A 5 37.51 71.27 -16.82
C PRO A 5 38.25 70.14 -17.56
N ALA A 6 38.89 69.27 -16.78
CA ALA A 6 39.55 68.06 -17.24
C ALA A 6 38.52 67.02 -17.73
N ARG A 7 38.74 66.49 -18.94
CA ARG A 7 37.96 65.39 -19.53
C ARG A 7 38.06 64.13 -18.67
N GLN A 8 36.91 63.62 -18.24
CA GLN A 8 36.76 62.35 -17.56
C GLN A 8 37.02 61.20 -18.54
N THR A 9 37.93 60.30 -18.16
CA THR A 9 38.20 59.04 -18.88
C THR A 9 37.27 57.95 -18.30
N PRO A 10 36.48 57.23 -19.12
CA PRO A 10 35.58 56.21 -18.60
C PRO A 10 36.35 54.97 -18.13
N THR A 11 36.08 54.58 -16.89
CA THR A 11 36.63 53.41 -16.20
C THR A 11 36.25 52.12 -16.93
N ARG A 12 37.25 51.30 -17.23
CA ARG A 12 37.12 50.01 -17.92
C ARG A 12 36.42 49.01 -16.98
N GLN A 13 35.15 48.71 -17.23
CA GLN A 13 34.42 47.65 -16.52
C GLN A 13 34.92 46.28 -16.98
N THR A 14 35.44 45.49 -16.05
CA THR A 14 35.82 44.09 -16.27
C THR A 14 34.56 43.24 -16.35
N PRO A 15 34.34 42.42 -17.38
CA PRO A 15 33.18 41.53 -17.42
C PRO A 15 33.33 40.39 -16.41
N THR A 16 32.33 40.23 -15.56
CA THR A 16 32.17 39.11 -14.62
C THR A 16 32.15 37.77 -15.38
N PRO A 17 32.87 36.73 -14.94
CA PRO A 17 32.86 35.45 -15.64
C PRO A 17 31.48 34.78 -15.46
N ALA A 18 30.80 34.52 -16.57
CA ALA A 18 29.54 33.81 -16.59
C ALA A 18 29.73 32.38 -16.07
N LEU A 19 29.14 32.07 -14.91
CA LEU A 19 29.07 30.72 -14.35
C LEU A 19 28.36 29.79 -15.35
N ARG A 20 29.13 28.90 -15.98
CA ARG A 20 28.59 27.82 -16.83
C ARG A 20 27.68 26.93 -16.01
N ARG A 21 26.38 26.98 -16.28
CA ARG A 21 25.40 26.02 -15.73
C ARG A 21 25.78 24.60 -16.18
N PRO A 22 25.86 23.61 -15.28
CA PRO A 22 26.11 22.23 -15.67
C PRO A 22 24.93 21.74 -16.51
N ARG A 23 25.24 21.14 -17.67
CA ARG A 23 24.23 20.47 -18.50
C ARG A 23 23.64 19.33 -17.68
N ARG A 24 22.34 19.39 -17.37
CA ARG A 24 21.60 18.26 -16.79
C ARG A 24 21.70 17.09 -17.77
N ARG A 25 22.56 16.13 -17.48
CA ARG A 25 22.50 14.80 -18.10
C ARG A 25 21.15 14.22 -17.68
N ARG A 26 20.22 14.06 -18.62
CA ARG A 26 19.08 13.18 -18.42
C ARG A 26 19.66 11.79 -18.18
N LEU A 27 19.61 11.33 -16.93
CA LEU A 27 19.69 9.90 -16.63
C LEU A 27 18.36 9.32 -17.11
N THR A 28 18.29 8.96 -18.38
CA THR A 28 17.25 8.04 -18.84
C THR A 28 17.65 6.69 -18.27
N ASN A 29 17.00 6.26 -17.18
CA ASN A 29 17.08 4.86 -16.80
C ASN A 29 16.57 4.05 -18.00
N PRO A 30 17.35 3.10 -18.54
CA PRO A 30 16.80 2.19 -19.54
C PRO A 30 15.61 1.45 -18.90
N PRO A 31 14.55 1.13 -19.68
CA PRO A 31 13.52 0.24 -19.18
C PRO A 31 14.21 -1.03 -18.70
N ALA A 32 13.93 -1.45 -17.47
CA ALA A 32 14.53 -2.63 -16.88
C ALA A 32 14.33 -3.81 -17.85
N GLU A 33 15.42 -4.26 -18.48
CA GLU A 33 15.41 -5.48 -19.28
C GLU A 33 14.97 -6.61 -18.35
N ARG A 34 13.79 -7.17 -18.63
CA ARG A 34 13.27 -8.30 -17.87
C ARG A 34 14.25 -9.45 -18.05
N ASN A 35 15.01 -9.75 -16.99
CA ASN A 35 15.84 -10.93 -16.93
C ASN A 35 14.93 -12.18 -17.13
N PRO A 36 15.10 -12.94 -18.22
CA PRO A 36 14.18 -14.02 -18.60
C PRO A 36 14.20 -15.23 -17.65
N LEU A 37 15.03 -15.19 -16.59
CA LEU A 37 15.10 -16.21 -15.54
C LEU A 37 14.31 -15.85 -14.26
N VAL A 38 13.68 -14.67 -14.20
CA VAL A 38 12.90 -14.25 -13.03
C VAL A 38 11.48 -14.79 -13.17
N ASN A 39 11.11 -15.73 -12.30
CA ASN A 39 9.71 -16.13 -12.13
C ASN A 39 8.84 -14.87 -12.03
N THR A 40 7.77 -14.80 -12.81
CA THR A 40 6.85 -13.66 -12.77
C THR A 40 6.37 -13.44 -11.34
N PRO A 41 6.69 -12.29 -10.70
CA PRO A 41 6.35 -12.07 -9.31
C PRO A 41 4.83 -12.00 -9.15
N ASN A 42 4.36 -12.27 -7.94
CA ASN A 42 2.94 -12.32 -7.63
C ASN A 42 2.57 -11.34 -6.50
N LEU A 43 1.53 -10.54 -6.75
CA LEU A 43 0.84 -9.78 -5.72
C LEU A 43 -0.29 -10.64 -5.15
N THR A 44 -0.16 -11.07 -3.89
CA THR A 44 -1.25 -11.69 -3.14
C THR A 44 -1.96 -10.63 -2.31
N ALA A 45 -3.22 -10.34 -2.62
CA ALA A 45 -4.06 -9.46 -1.82
C ALA A 45 -4.89 -10.27 -0.82
N LEU A 46 -4.74 -9.99 0.47
CA LEU A 46 -5.63 -10.53 1.49
C LEU A 46 -6.96 -9.78 1.45
N ILE A 47 -8.08 -10.51 1.49
CA ILE A 47 -9.44 -9.92 1.49
C ILE A 47 -10.16 -10.45 2.72
N GLY A 48 -10.52 -9.59 3.66
CA GLY A 48 -11.17 -10.02 4.90
C GLY A 48 -11.32 -8.92 5.94
N PRO A 49 -12.35 -8.95 6.80
CA PRO A 49 -12.57 -7.94 7.83
C PRO A 49 -11.49 -7.96 8.94
N PRO A 50 -11.41 -6.90 9.77
CA PRO A 50 -10.64 -6.94 11.02
C PRO A 50 -11.06 -8.14 11.87
N GLY A 51 -10.10 -8.87 12.46
CA GLY A 51 -10.39 -10.10 13.22
C GLY A 51 -10.52 -11.38 12.39
N ALA A 52 -10.46 -11.31 11.06
CA ALA A 52 -10.56 -12.51 10.20
C ALA A 52 -9.35 -13.45 10.29
N GLY A 53 -8.18 -12.98 10.76
CA GLY A 53 -6.95 -13.78 10.84
C GLY A 53 -5.93 -13.51 9.72
N LYS A 54 -6.05 -12.39 9.01
CA LYS A 54 -5.11 -11.99 7.93
C LYS A 54 -3.66 -11.93 8.40
N THR A 55 -3.39 -11.30 9.54
CA THR A 55 -2.04 -11.20 10.12
C THR A 55 -1.44 -12.57 10.42
N THR A 56 -2.24 -13.52 10.93
CA THR A 56 -1.80 -14.91 11.15
C THR A 56 -1.38 -15.58 9.85
N LEU A 57 -2.11 -15.30 8.76
CA LEU A 57 -1.86 -15.89 7.45
C LEU A 57 -0.53 -15.42 6.82
N ARG A 58 0.10 -14.34 7.31
CA ARG A 58 1.43 -13.90 6.86
C ARG A 58 2.48 -15.01 6.96
N THR A 59 2.37 -15.88 7.98
CA THR A 59 3.28 -17.02 8.19
C THR A 59 3.27 -18.04 7.04
N ALA A 60 2.19 -18.09 6.26
CA ALA A 60 2.10 -18.95 5.08
C ALA A 60 2.80 -18.37 3.83
N TYR A 61 3.41 -17.18 3.95
CA TYR A 61 4.11 -16.47 2.88
C TYR A 61 5.49 -15.97 3.37
N PRO A 62 6.39 -16.87 3.82
CA PRO A 62 7.66 -16.48 4.45
C PRO A 62 8.60 -15.69 3.52
N ASP A 63 8.52 -15.92 2.21
CA ASP A 63 9.43 -15.30 1.23
C ASP A 63 8.89 -13.98 0.65
N ALA A 64 7.58 -13.75 0.77
CA ALA A 64 6.92 -12.56 0.24
C ALA A 64 7.23 -11.32 1.09
N LEU A 65 7.35 -10.16 0.45
CA LEU A 65 7.35 -8.89 1.16
C LEU A 65 5.94 -8.61 1.69
N VAL A 66 5.77 -8.56 3.00
CA VAL A 66 4.51 -8.12 3.60
C VAL A 66 4.42 -6.61 3.51
N VAL A 67 3.40 -6.11 2.81
CA VAL A 67 3.04 -4.69 2.75
C VAL A 67 1.70 -4.53 3.44
N SER A 68 1.70 -3.97 4.67
CA SER A 68 0.49 -3.82 5.47
C SER A 68 0.11 -2.37 5.69
N LEU A 69 -1.15 -2.04 5.41
CA LEU A 69 -1.67 -0.69 5.67
C LEU A 69 -1.80 -0.39 7.17
N ASP A 70 -2.08 -1.40 8.01
CA ASP A 70 -2.11 -1.24 9.47
C ASP A 70 -0.70 -0.94 10.02
N ASP A 71 0.32 -1.65 9.53
CA ASP A 71 1.71 -1.44 9.96
C ASP A 71 2.23 -0.07 9.50
N ASN A 72 1.92 0.33 8.26
CA ASN A 72 2.26 1.66 7.75
C ASN A 72 1.57 2.76 8.57
N ARG A 73 0.26 2.64 8.84
CA ARG A 73 -0.46 3.62 9.68
C ARG A 73 0.12 3.70 11.08
N ARG A 74 0.46 2.55 11.68
CA ARG A 74 1.11 2.50 13.00
C ARG A 74 2.45 3.24 12.97
N ALA A 75 3.30 2.98 11.98
CA ALA A 75 4.63 3.59 11.88
C ALA A 75 4.57 5.11 11.61
N LEU A 76 3.57 5.55 10.83
CA LEU A 76 3.40 6.95 10.45
C LEU A 76 2.62 7.76 11.49
N SER A 77 1.87 7.10 12.37
CA SER A 77 1.09 7.79 13.40
C SER A 77 1.97 8.26 14.53
N TRP A 78 1.85 9.54 14.88
CA TRP A 78 2.52 10.16 16.04
C TRP A 78 2.22 9.45 17.38
N CYS A 79 1.12 8.70 17.46
CA CYS A 79 0.71 7.94 18.64
C CYS A 79 0.90 6.42 18.51
N GLY A 80 1.47 5.93 17.40
CA GLY A 80 1.63 4.49 17.17
C GLY A 80 0.32 3.71 16.95
N CYS A 81 -0.78 4.37 16.60
CA CYS A 81 -2.08 3.73 16.40
C CYS A 81 -2.31 3.35 14.92
N ALA A 82 -2.51 2.05 14.66
CA ALA A 82 -2.89 1.55 13.34
C ALA A 82 -4.31 1.99 12.90
N ASN A 83 -5.16 2.38 13.86
CA ASN A 83 -6.54 2.81 13.62
C ASN A 83 -6.70 4.34 13.63
N ASN A 84 -5.60 5.09 13.54
CA ASN A 84 -5.67 6.54 13.39
C ASN A 84 -6.46 6.90 12.10
N GLN A 85 -7.52 7.70 12.25
CA GLN A 85 -8.44 8.06 11.16
C GLN A 85 -8.08 9.37 10.45
N ASP A 86 -6.91 9.96 10.72
CA ASP A 86 -6.44 11.13 9.96
C ASP A 86 -6.32 10.80 8.47
N ASP A 87 -7.04 11.55 7.62
CA ASP A 87 -7.16 11.28 6.19
C ASP A 87 -5.82 11.42 5.45
N ARG A 88 -4.99 12.39 5.85
CA ARG A 88 -3.67 12.61 5.22
C ARG A 88 -2.73 11.47 5.55
N LEU A 89 -2.72 11.02 6.81
CA LEU A 89 -1.95 9.87 7.25
C LEU A 89 -2.41 8.60 6.53
N ARG A 90 -3.72 8.38 6.40
CA ARG A 90 -4.27 7.21 5.69
C ARG A 90 -3.87 7.23 4.21
N ALA A 91 -4.02 8.36 3.54
CA ALA A 91 -3.62 8.52 2.14
C ALA A 91 -2.12 8.30 1.96
N PHE A 92 -1.29 8.85 2.85
CA PHE A 92 0.16 8.66 2.80
C PHE A 92 0.57 7.20 3.06
N ALA A 93 -0.08 6.51 4.01
CA ALA A 93 0.16 5.09 4.27
C ALA A 93 -0.16 4.20 3.05
N VAL A 94 -1.22 4.54 2.30
CA VAL A 94 -1.60 3.86 1.05
C VAL A 94 -0.59 4.15 -0.07
N GLN A 95 -0.16 5.39 -0.23
CA GLN A 95 0.86 5.76 -1.22
C GLN A 95 2.18 5.04 -0.94
N LEU A 96 2.64 5.07 0.31
CA LEU A 96 3.84 4.35 0.74
C LEU A 96 3.73 2.84 0.43
N ALA A 97 2.58 2.22 0.74
CA ALA A 97 2.34 0.82 0.43
C ALA A 97 2.42 0.53 -1.08
N HIS A 98 1.79 1.36 -1.92
CA HIS A 98 1.88 1.22 -3.38
C HIS A 98 3.33 1.34 -3.86
N THR A 99 4.09 2.34 -3.39
CA THR A 99 5.50 2.51 -3.77
C THR A 99 6.34 1.31 -3.39
N ILE A 100 6.19 0.78 -2.18
CA ILE A 100 6.93 -0.40 -1.71
C ILE A 100 6.55 -1.63 -2.54
N ALA A 101 5.26 -1.88 -2.76
CA ALA A 101 4.78 -3.03 -3.51
C ALA A 101 5.23 -2.98 -4.98
N HIS A 102 5.09 -1.83 -5.63
CA HIS A 102 5.54 -1.63 -7.01
C HIS A 102 7.04 -1.88 -7.14
N HIS A 103 7.87 -1.31 -6.25
CA HIS A 103 9.30 -1.53 -6.26
C HIS A 103 9.65 -3.02 -6.08
N ALA A 104 9.05 -3.70 -5.09
CA ALA A 104 9.31 -5.12 -4.86
C ALA A 104 8.96 -5.99 -6.08
N LEU A 105 7.77 -5.79 -6.65
CA LEU A 105 7.32 -6.55 -7.82
C LEU A 105 8.18 -6.23 -9.06
N ALA A 106 8.54 -4.97 -9.31
CA ALA A 106 9.42 -4.60 -10.42
C ALA A 106 10.81 -5.28 -10.34
N HIS A 107 11.23 -5.65 -9.13
CA HIS A 107 12.47 -6.37 -8.88
C HIS A 107 12.29 -7.88 -8.70
N GLY A 108 11.15 -8.45 -9.11
CA GLY A 108 10.92 -9.89 -9.10
C GLY A 108 10.59 -10.48 -7.73
N ARG A 109 10.24 -9.66 -6.74
CA ARG A 109 9.88 -10.13 -5.40
C ARG A 109 8.37 -10.17 -5.22
N ASP A 110 7.87 -11.30 -4.74
CA ASP A 110 6.48 -11.48 -4.36
C ASP A 110 6.05 -10.51 -3.24
N VAL A 111 4.80 -10.05 -3.31
CA VAL A 111 4.20 -9.14 -2.33
C VAL A 111 2.96 -9.79 -1.72
N LEU A 112 2.91 -9.78 -0.38
CA LEU A 112 1.68 -10.05 0.37
C LEU A 112 1.10 -8.70 0.81
N TRP A 113 0.03 -8.27 0.15
CA TRP A 113 -0.69 -7.05 0.48
C TRP A 113 -1.71 -7.34 1.60
N ASP A 114 -1.40 -6.90 2.81
CA ASP A 114 -2.23 -7.10 4.00
C ASP A 114 -3.05 -5.84 4.33
N ALA A 115 -4.28 -5.85 3.83
CA ALA A 115 -5.31 -4.87 4.12
C ALA A 115 -6.68 -5.57 4.16
N THR A 116 -7.74 -4.82 4.48
CA THR A 116 -9.09 -5.37 4.45
C THR A 116 -9.56 -5.68 3.03
N ASN A 117 -9.21 -4.80 2.06
CA ASN A 117 -9.59 -4.90 0.65
C ASN A 117 -11.09 -5.15 0.43
N ALA A 118 -11.93 -4.50 1.25
CA ALA A 118 -13.37 -4.69 1.25
C ALA A 118 -14.03 -4.18 -0.03
N HIS A 119 -13.55 -3.07 -0.58
CA HIS A 119 -14.19 -2.42 -1.71
C HIS A 119 -13.55 -2.81 -3.05
N PRO A 120 -14.35 -2.95 -4.12
CA PRO A 120 -13.84 -3.27 -5.45
C PRO A 120 -12.83 -2.25 -5.98
N ALA A 121 -13.00 -0.96 -5.63
CA ALA A 121 -12.07 0.09 -6.04
C ALA A 121 -10.65 -0.12 -5.46
N ASP A 122 -10.56 -0.52 -4.19
CA ASP A 122 -9.26 -0.84 -3.57
C ASP A 122 -8.59 -2.02 -4.29
N ARG A 123 -9.38 -3.05 -4.63
CA ARG A 123 -8.91 -4.24 -5.34
C ARG A 123 -8.46 -3.90 -6.77
N ALA A 124 -9.21 -3.08 -7.48
CA ALA A 124 -8.87 -2.62 -8.83
C ALA A 124 -7.53 -1.86 -8.86
N ALA A 125 -7.24 -1.04 -7.84
CA ALA A 125 -5.94 -0.36 -7.73
C ALA A 125 -4.77 -1.34 -7.63
N LEU A 126 -4.93 -2.47 -6.92
CA LEU A 126 -3.90 -3.51 -6.82
C LEU A 126 -3.69 -4.27 -8.12
N LEU A 127 -4.77 -4.52 -8.86
CA LEU A 127 -4.69 -5.15 -10.19
C LEU A 127 -3.95 -4.25 -11.17
N LEU A 128 -4.22 -2.94 -11.15
CA LEU A 128 -3.49 -1.96 -11.95
C LEU A 128 -2.01 -1.92 -11.58
N LEU A 129 -1.68 -1.83 -10.29
CA LEU A 129 -0.30 -1.83 -9.80
C LEU A 129 0.47 -3.09 -10.24
N ALA A 130 -0.16 -4.26 -10.20
CA ALA A 130 0.48 -5.50 -10.66
C ALA A 130 0.66 -5.50 -12.19
N ALA A 131 -0.33 -5.00 -12.94
CA ALA A 131 -0.27 -4.92 -14.40
C ALA A 131 0.86 -3.99 -14.89
N GLU A 132 1.09 -2.86 -14.22
CA GLU A 132 2.16 -1.90 -14.54
C GLU A 132 3.56 -2.55 -14.61
N VAL A 133 3.80 -3.55 -13.78
CA VAL A 133 5.07 -4.28 -13.69
C VAL A 133 5.01 -5.69 -14.31
N GLY A 134 3.86 -6.09 -14.85
CA GLY A 134 3.64 -7.42 -15.42
C GLY A 134 3.65 -8.56 -14.39
N ALA A 135 3.28 -8.29 -13.14
CA ALA A 135 3.13 -9.29 -12.09
C ALA A 135 1.80 -10.07 -12.23
N THR A 136 1.77 -11.30 -11.70
CA THR A 136 0.53 -12.05 -11.51
C THR A 136 -0.19 -11.61 -10.24
N THR A 137 -1.49 -11.92 -10.13
CA THR A 137 -2.31 -11.51 -8.98
C THR A 137 -3.07 -12.67 -8.35
N THR A 138 -3.09 -12.70 -7.03
CA THR A 138 -3.86 -13.68 -6.24
C THR A 138 -4.77 -12.97 -5.25
N ALA A 139 -6.09 -13.14 -5.39
CA ALA A 139 -7.04 -12.80 -4.33
C ALA A 139 -7.07 -13.92 -3.29
N ARG A 140 -6.68 -13.63 -2.04
CA ARG A 140 -6.73 -14.57 -0.93
C ARG A 140 -7.84 -14.17 0.05
N LEU A 141 -8.97 -14.87 -0.06
CA LEU A 141 -10.11 -14.62 0.81
C LEU A 141 -9.87 -15.21 2.21
N VAL A 142 -10.08 -14.38 3.23
CA VAL A 142 -10.00 -14.70 4.65
C VAL A 142 -11.30 -14.21 5.29
N LEU A 143 -12.33 -15.05 5.22
CA LEU A 143 -13.70 -14.66 5.60
C LEU A 143 -14.36 -15.77 6.45
N PRO A 144 -13.97 -15.92 7.72
CA PRO A 144 -14.67 -16.82 8.63
C PRO A 144 -16.09 -16.27 8.94
N PRO A 145 -16.96 -17.08 9.58
CA PRO A 145 -18.28 -16.63 9.99
C PRO A 145 -18.22 -15.34 10.81
N LEU A 146 -19.22 -14.47 10.63
CA LEU A 146 -19.24 -13.14 11.27
C LEU A 146 -19.04 -13.20 12.79
N GLU A 147 -19.68 -14.16 13.47
CA GLU A 147 -19.54 -14.32 14.93
C GLU A 147 -18.10 -14.64 15.34
N THR A 148 -17.37 -15.43 14.54
CA THR A 148 -15.94 -15.70 14.78
C THR A 148 -15.12 -14.43 14.65
N VAL A 149 -15.41 -13.62 13.62
CA VAL A 149 -14.72 -12.33 13.39
C VAL A 149 -14.99 -11.37 14.54
N LEU A 150 -16.25 -11.23 14.96
CA LEU A 150 -16.64 -10.36 16.07
C LEU A 150 -16.02 -10.80 17.38
N HIS A 151 -16.05 -12.11 17.69
CA HIS A 151 -15.41 -12.66 18.88
C HIS A 151 -13.92 -12.31 18.91
N ARG A 152 -13.18 -12.58 17.82
CA ARG A 152 -11.75 -12.26 17.73
C ARG A 152 -11.46 -10.77 17.83
N ASN A 153 -12.30 -9.92 17.22
CA ASN A 153 -12.16 -8.47 17.31
C ASN A 153 -12.35 -7.96 18.74
N ARG A 154 -13.28 -8.53 19.51
CA ARG A 154 -13.52 -8.18 20.92
C ARG A 154 -12.33 -8.49 21.84
N GLN A 155 -11.48 -9.45 21.46
CA GLN A 155 -10.25 -9.78 22.20
C GLN A 155 -9.11 -8.77 21.96
N ARG A 156 -9.26 -7.83 21.02
CA ARG A 156 -8.26 -6.77 20.79
C ARG A 156 -8.39 -5.73 21.91
N SER A 157 -7.25 -5.11 22.29
CA SER A 157 -7.26 -4.03 23.29
C SER A 157 -8.24 -2.93 22.88
N ASN A 158 -9.06 -2.51 23.83
CA ASN A 158 -9.95 -1.37 23.71
C ASN A 158 -9.37 -0.10 24.35
N GLU A 159 -8.10 -0.14 24.76
CA GLU A 159 -7.40 1.03 25.28
C GLU A 159 -7.28 2.07 24.17
N GLN A 160 -7.63 3.31 24.51
CA GLN A 160 -7.54 4.42 23.57
C GLN A 160 -6.09 4.85 23.44
N CYS A 161 -5.62 4.96 22.19
CA CYS A 161 -4.40 5.66 21.89
C CYS A 161 -4.60 7.17 22.07
N ALA A 162 -3.51 7.93 22.09
CA ALA A 162 -3.57 9.39 22.22
C ALA A 162 -4.38 10.10 21.10
N CYS A 163 -4.63 9.43 19.98
CA CYS A 163 -5.52 9.91 18.92
C CYS A 163 -7.02 9.61 19.14
N GLY A 164 -7.41 9.02 20.28
CA GLY A 164 -8.80 8.67 20.60
C GLY A 164 -9.32 7.38 19.97
N HIS A 165 -8.49 6.65 19.22
CA HIS A 165 -8.83 5.36 18.61
C HIS A 165 -8.18 4.19 19.34
N SER A 166 -8.83 3.03 19.33
CA SER A 166 -8.30 1.79 19.91
C SER A 166 -8.03 0.73 18.83
N PRO A 167 -7.15 -0.26 19.10
CA PRO A 167 -6.93 -1.39 18.17
C PRO A 167 -8.18 -2.22 17.89
N ARG A 168 -9.14 -2.29 18.83
CA ARG A 168 -10.46 -2.88 18.63
C ARG A 168 -11.30 -2.00 17.71
N VAL A 169 -11.77 -2.57 16.61
CA VAL A 169 -12.67 -1.86 15.69
C VAL A 169 -14.10 -1.98 16.23
N PRO A 170 -14.97 -0.96 16.14
CA PRO A 170 -16.36 -1.09 16.55
C PRO A 170 -17.08 -2.24 15.82
N ASP A 171 -17.86 -3.06 16.56
CA ASP A 171 -18.53 -4.25 16.03
C ASP A 171 -19.40 -3.94 14.80
N GLN A 172 -20.06 -2.78 14.75
CA GLN A 172 -20.85 -2.33 13.61
C GLN A 172 -20.02 -2.13 12.33
N VAL A 173 -18.79 -1.62 12.47
CA VAL A 173 -17.86 -1.42 11.34
C VAL A 173 -17.36 -2.76 10.84
N VAL A 174 -17.05 -3.69 11.75
CA VAL A 174 -16.65 -5.07 11.40
C VAL A 174 -17.78 -5.79 10.67
N ARG A 175 -19.02 -5.66 11.13
CA ARG A 175 -20.22 -6.21 10.47
C ARG A 175 -20.39 -5.63 9.08
N ALA A 176 -20.32 -4.30 8.92
CA ALA A 176 -20.43 -3.65 7.63
C ALA A 176 -19.36 -4.17 6.63
N MET A 177 -18.09 -4.23 7.06
CA MET A 177 -17.01 -4.76 6.22
C MET A 177 -17.22 -6.23 5.83
N HIS A 178 -17.68 -7.06 6.78
CA HIS A 178 -17.98 -8.47 6.51
C HIS A 178 -19.12 -8.61 5.50
N THR A 179 -20.20 -7.85 5.68
CA THR A 179 -21.35 -7.83 4.75
C THR A 179 -20.92 -7.37 3.36
N THR A 180 -20.14 -6.28 3.23
CA THR A 180 -19.63 -5.81 1.93
C THR A 180 -18.81 -6.87 1.22
N ILE A 181 -17.86 -7.50 1.91
CA ILE A 181 -17.03 -8.56 1.31
C ILE A 181 -17.88 -9.76 0.88
N THR A 182 -18.84 -10.16 1.72
CA THR A 182 -19.74 -11.28 1.43
C THR A 182 -20.61 -10.99 0.20
N HIS A 183 -21.16 -9.77 0.13
CA HIS A 183 -21.98 -9.31 -0.99
C HIS A 183 -21.19 -9.30 -2.31
N ASP A 184 -19.94 -8.85 -2.29
CA ASP A 184 -19.12 -8.70 -3.49
C ASP A 184 -18.46 -10.01 -3.96
N LEU A 185 -18.48 -11.05 -3.12
CA LEU A 185 -17.81 -12.33 -3.40
C LEU A 185 -18.19 -12.96 -4.76
N PRO A 186 -19.47 -12.97 -5.20
CA PRO A 186 -19.83 -13.52 -6.50
C PRO A 186 -19.24 -12.75 -7.70
N ALA A 187 -18.86 -11.48 -7.51
CA ALA A 187 -18.24 -10.67 -8.54
C ALA A 187 -16.72 -10.85 -8.62
N LEU A 188 -16.08 -11.38 -7.57
CA LEU A 188 -14.62 -11.52 -7.46
C LEU A 188 -13.96 -12.22 -8.66
N PRO A 189 -14.51 -13.30 -9.26
CA PRO A 189 -13.96 -13.91 -10.47
C PRO A 189 -13.92 -13.01 -11.71
N ARG A 190 -14.77 -11.98 -11.76
CA ARG A 190 -14.86 -11.04 -12.89
C ARG A 190 -13.93 -9.84 -12.75
N GLU A 191 -13.23 -9.69 -11.63
CA GLU A 191 -12.37 -8.52 -11.39
C GLU A 191 -11.04 -8.57 -12.16
N GLY A 192 -10.59 -9.75 -12.60
CA GLY A 192 -9.33 -9.90 -13.35
C GLY A 192 -8.16 -10.50 -12.55
N TRP A 193 -8.43 -11.13 -11.41
CA TRP A 193 -7.42 -11.87 -10.65
C TRP A 193 -6.86 -13.07 -11.44
N THR A 194 -5.54 -13.26 -11.45
CA THR A 194 -4.95 -14.48 -12.06
C THR A 194 -5.37 -15.74 -11.29
N ARG A 195 -5.49 -15.63 -9.97
CA ARG A 195 -5.89 -16.74 -9.07
C ARG A 195 -6.80 -16.24 -7.97
N ILE A 196 -7.73 -17.08 -7.54
CA ILE A 196 -8.58 -16.85 -6.36
C ILE A 196 -8.42 -18.02 -5.40
N LYS A 197 -8.03 -17.72 -4.16
CA LYS A 197 -7.87 -18.70 -3.08
C LYS A 197 -8.94 -18.48 -2.02
N LEU A 198 -10.00 -19.29 -2.10
CA LEU A 198 -11.10 -19.31 -1.12
C LEU A 198 -10.65 -19.92 0.23
N PRO A 199 -11.29 -19.57 1.36
CA PRO A 199 -11.08 -20.27 2.61
C PRO A 199 -11.39 -21.76 2.43
N PRO A 200 -10.71 -22.66 3.18
CA PRO A 200 -11.07 -24.08 3.17
C PRO A 200 -12.54 -24.22 3.56
N THR A 201 -13.30 -24.99 2.80
CA THR A 201 -14.67 -25.34 3.14
C THR A 201 -14.63 -26.23 4.38
N THR A 202 -14.92 -25.68 5.56
CA THR A 202 -15.31 -26.51 6.71
C THR A 202 -16.67 -27.10 6.39
N THR A 203 -16.67 -28.33 5.88
CA THR A 203 -17.87 -29.15 5.83
C THR A 203 -18.31 -29.38 7.27
N SER A 204 -19.34 -28.64 7.71
CA SER A 204 -20.03 -28.97 8.94
C SER A 204 -20.70 -30.33 8.72
N SER A 205 -20.07 -31.41 9.19
CA SER A 205 -20.76 -32.66 9.41
C SER A 205 -21.77 -32.41 10.53
N THR A 206 -23.01 -32.08 10.15
CA THR A 206 -24.17 -32.28 11.02
C THR A 206 -24.23 -33.77 11.29
N THR A 207 -23.83 -34.17 12.49
CA THR A 207 -24.00 -35.53 12.99
C THR A 207 -24.87 -35.42 14.24
N ALA A 208 -25.93 -36.23 14.23
CA ALA A 208 -27.00 -36.43 15.21
C ALA A 208 -28.13 -35.40 15.17
#